data_AF-A0A5P2VUM5-F1
#
_entry.id   AF-A0A5P2VUM5-F1
#
_cell.length_a   1.000
_cell.length_b   1.000
_cell.length_c   1.000
_cell.angle_alpha   90.00
_cell.angle_beta   90.00
_cell.angle_gamma   90.00
#
_symmetry.space_group_name_H-M   'P 1'
#
loop_
_entity.id
_entity.type
_entity.pdbx_description
1 polymer ?
#
loop_
_entity_poly.entity_id
_entity_poly.type
_entity_poly.pdbx_seq_one_letter_code
_entity_poly.pdbx_strand_id
1 'polypeptide(L)'
;MTAPSVPPDEPDPSSRRSTSKPAPPSPQTRQARPAGPARVSASSGKGRPGRPLGQITADCTSTHRAWLQPVREAYLKSGLTMSQLGSRLHISKSKISELMSGRMYPRWEVLYPLAVELSIPYSPLYRLWANAALETHNKSPAWVEGSAARVTVTTRPTAPPLDYKAFRDLTQDGYREYASVFLPYEGCDTALDHAYDQLWLSWPNALASPDARRYAWKVVRATIMSRTPHVDGRPEFLHAAFETEVLQKLTDEDAAMKQLHETLALLKAMSRLPHPQFDVIVLHRLCGMPIETVSDLMGAPLATVRSDERHATRFLDIALTTEPDSEGNHP
;
A
#
# COMPACT_ATOMS: atom_id res chain seq x y z
N MET A 1 50.78 -23.74 -47.97
CA MET A 1 50.22 -22.63 -48.74
C MET A 1 50.07 -21.44 -47.81
N THR A 2 50.90 -20.44 -48.10
CA THR A 2 50.82 -19.00 -47.76
C THR A 2 50.74 -18.56 -46.29
N ALA A 3 51.84 -17.95 -45.85
CA ALA A 3 52.01 -17.14 -44.64
C ALA A 3 51.63 -15.65 -44.93
N PRO A 4 52.13 -14.65 -44.18
CA PRO A 4 51.41 -13.79 -43.23
C PRO A 4 51.25 -12.34 -43.72
N SER A 5 50.64 -11.44 -42.94
CA SER A 5 50.85 -9.98 -43.14
C SER A 5 50.58 -9.14 -41.88
N VAL A 6 51.57 -8.32 -41.52
CA VAL A 6 51.56 -7.19 -40.57
C VAL A 6 51.86 -5.91 -41.41
N PRO A 7 51.86 -4.69 -40.81
CA PRO A 7 50.93 -3.57 -41.01
C PRO A 7 51.43 -2.51 -42.05
N PRO A 8 50.77 -1.35 -42.14
CA PRO A 8 51.49 -0.08 -41.89
C PRO A 8 50.62 0.93 -41.10
N ASP A 9 51.16 1.66 -40.12
CA ASP A 9 52.05 2.85 -40.18
C ASP A 9 51.28 4.18 -40.34
N GLU A 10 51.65 5.13 -39.48
CA GLU A 10 51.13 6.49 -39.27
C GLU A 10 51.13 7.38 -40.53
N PRO A 11 50.35 8.48 -40.53
CA PRO A 11 50.99 9.77 -40.26
C PRO A 11 50.15 10.80 -39.47
N ASP A 12 50.79 11.45 -38.51
CA ASP A 12 50.56 12.86 -38.15
C ASP A 12 51.59 13.70 -38.95
N PRO A 13 51.24 14.85 -39.58
CA PRO A 13 51.43 16.11 -38.87
C PRO A 13 50.48 17.26 -39.30
N SER A 14 50.15 18.10 -38.32
CA SER A 14 50.24 19.57 -38.41
C SER A 14 49.43 20.32 -39.48
N SER A 15 48.39 21.05 -39.06
CA SER A 15 48.28 22.49 -39.41
C SER A 15 47.15 23.24 -38.70
N ARG A 16 47.59 24.29 -37.97
CA ARG A 16 46.99 25.64 -37.88
C ARG A 16 45.69 25.73 -37.05
N ARG A 17 45.46 26.74 -36.20
CA ARG A 17 46.05 28.07 -36.11
C ARG A 17 45.73 28.67 -34.74
N SER A 18 46.75 29.23 -34.11
CA SER A 18 46.65 30.18 -32.99
C SER A 18 46.04 31.50 -33.46
N THR A 19 45.09 32.06 -32.71
CA THR A 19 44.83 33.51 -32.69
C THR A 19 44.58 33.98 -31.26
N SER A 20 45.66 34.47 -30.65
CA SER A 20 45.77 35.68 -29.83
C SER A 20 44.52 36.23 -29.13
N LYS A 21 44.58 36.13 -27.81
CA LYS A 21 43.90 36.88 -26.75
C LYS A 21 44.34 38.36 -26.73
N PRO A 22 43.44 39.34 -26.52
CA PRO A 22 43.81 40.65 -25.98
C PRO A 22 43.45 40.74 -24.49
N ALA A 23 44.38 41.30 -23.72
CA ALA A 23 44.25 41.57 -22.30
C ALA A 23 43.35 42.80 -22.02
N PRO A 24 42.68 42.87 -20.86
CA PRO A 24 41.89 44.02 -20.46
C PRO A 24 42.77 45.10 -19.78
N PRO A 25 42.43 46.40 -19.93
CA PRO A 25 43.05 47.45 -19.12
C PRO A 25 42.36 47.60 -17.75
N SER A 26 43.17 47.92 -16.74
CA SER A 26 42.78 48.53 -15.45
C SER A 26 43.66 49.78 -15.27
N PRO A 27 43.46 50.67 -14.27
CA PRO A 27 42.27 51.05 -13.50
C PRO A 27 41.99 52.57 -13.58
N GLN A 28 40.76 53.03 -13.28
CA GLN A 28 40.51 54.44 -12.93
C GLN A 28 39.82 54.56 -11.57
N THR A 29 40.29 55.57 -10.84
CA THR A 29 40.17 55.82 -9.42
C THR A 29 38.89 56.58 -9.06
N ARG A 30 38.38 56.29 -7.84
CA ARG A 30 37.62 57.17 -6.92
C ARG A 30 36.16 57.53 -7.29
N GLN A 31 35.26 57.09 -6.41
CA GLN A 31 34.67 57.98 -5.39
C GLN A 31 34.04 57.17 -4.25
N ALA A 32 34.24 57.66 -3.02
CA ALA A 32 33.80 57.06 -1.77
C ALA A 32 32.64 57.86 -1.17
N ARG A 33 31.62 57.16 -0.62
CA ARG A 33 30.77 57.50 0.55
C ARG A 33 29.47 56.66 0.56
N PRO A 34 28.79 56.48 1.71
CA PRO A 34 29.27 56.18 3.06
C PRO A 34 28.67 54.85 3.59
N ALA A 35 29.26 54.33 4.67
CA ALA A 35 28.81 53.13 5.36
C ALA A 35 27.41 53.31 6.00
N GLY A 36 26.45 52.52 5.53
CA GLY A 36 25.19 52.24 6.23
C GLY A 36 25.31 50.99 7.10
N PRO A 37 24.53 50.86 8.19
CA PRO A 37 24.77 49.87 9.22
C PRO A 37 24.58 48.44 8.70
N ALA A 38 25.48 47.56 9.16
CA ALA A 38 25.48 46.13 8.88
C ALA A 38 24.10 45.53 9.19
N ARG A 39 23.34 45.20 8.14
CA ARG A 39 22.27 44.23 8.26
C ARG A 39 22.92 42.89 8.56
N VAL A 40 22.80 42.44 9.80
CA VAL A 40 22.95 41.04 10.16
C VAL A 40 21.94 40.28 9.32
N SER A 41 22.39 39.75 8.20
CA SER A 41 21.65 38.77 7.41
C SER A 41 21.57 37.50 8.26
N ALA A 42 20.54 37.44 9.12
CA ALA A 42 20.03 36.19 9.63
C ALA A 42 19.59 35.37 8.41
N SER A 43 20.50 34.55 7.90
CA SER A 43 20.20 33.53 6.90
C SER A 43 19.39 32.43 7.58
N SER A 44 18.12 32.71 7.89
CA SER A 44 17.13 31.65 8.06
C SER A 44 16.95 31.01 6.68
N GLY A 45 17.72 29.96 6.42
CA GLY A 45 17.63 29.17 5.21
C GLY A 45 16.23 28.56 5.09
N LYS A 46 15.30 29.29 4.50
CA LYS A 46 14.06 28.73 3.96
C LYS A 46 14.49 27.90 2.74
N GLY A 47 14.77 26.62 2.98
CA GLY A 47 15.05 25.66 1.91
C GLY A 47 13.92 25.70 0.89
N ARG A 48 14.28 25.86 -0.38
CA ARG A 48 13.31 25.71 -1.48
C ARG A 48 12.58 24.37 -1.30
N PRO A 49 11.24 24.32 -1.44
CA PRO A 49 10.51 23.07 -1.35
C PRO A 49 11.16 22.05 -2.29
N GLY A 50 11.57 20.91 -1.75
CA GLY A 50 12.05 19.81 -2.58
C GLY A 50 10.98 19.42 -3.59
N ARG A 51 11.39 18.93 -4.77
CA ARG A 51 10.46 18.37 -5.76
C ARG A 51 9.50 17.39 -5.07
N PRO A 52 8.18 17.47 -5.32
CA PRO A 52 7.23 16.54 -4.71
C PRO A 52 7.60 15.10 -5.04
N LEU A 53 7.37 14.20 -4.09
CA LEU A 53 7.58 12.77 -4.25
C LEU A 53 6.79 12.27 -5.47
N GLY A 54 7.48 11.59 -6.38
CA GLY A 54 6.81 10.88 -7.47
C GLY A 54 5.89 9.78 -6.95
N GLN A 55 4.98 9.31 -7.81
CA GLN A 55 4.12 8.16 -7.51
C GLN A 55 4.96 6.91 -7.20
N ILE A 56 4.42 6.01 -6.37
CA ILE A 56 5.05 4.69 -6.15
C ILE A 56 4.97 3.92 -7.46
N THR A 57 6.08 3.29 -7.85
CA THR A 57 6.21 2.51 -9.09
C THR A 57 5.05 1.52 -9.23
N ALA A 58 4.48 1.39 -10.44
CA ALA A 58 3.33 0.51 -10.70
C ALA A 58 3.58 -0.94 -10.25
N ASP A 59 4.80 -1.44 -10.46
CA ASP A 59 5.26 -2.80 -10.12
C ASP A 59 5.35 -3.07 -8.61
N CYS A 60 5.14 -2.06 -7.76
CA CYS A 60 5.15 -2.23 -6.31
C CYS A 60 3.87 -2.94 -5.87
N THR A 61 4.02 -4.14 -5.31
CA THR A 61 2.90 -4.97 -4.81
C THR A 61 2.16 -4.30 -3.65
N SER A 62 0.94 -4.76 -3.38
CA SER A 62 0.12 -4.28 -2.25
C SER A 62 0.84 -4.42 -0.90
N THR A 63 1.55 -5.53 -0.68
CA THR A 63 2.30 -5.82 0.55
C THR A 63 3.52 -4.92 0.71
N HIS A 64 4.24 -4.62 -0.38
CA HIS A 64 5.32 -3.63 -0.34
C HIS A 64 4.76 -2.22 -0.08
N ARG A 65 3.65 -1.85 -0.72
CA ARG A 65 2.97 -0.57 -0.47
C ARG A 65 2.50 -0.41 0.97
N ALA A 66 2.12 -1.51 1.64
CA ALA A 66 1.57 -1.50 3.00
C ALA A 66 2.48 -0.82 4.04
N TRP A 67 3.80 -1.05 3.99
CA TRP A 67 4.75 -0.34 4.87
C TRP A 67 5.29 0.94 4.23
N LEU A 68 5.42 0.98 2.90
CA LEU A 68 6.03 2.10 2.18
C LEU A 68 5.15 3.36 2.22
N GLN A 69 3.83 3.21 2.09
CA GLN A 69 2.93 4.35 2.07
C GLN A 69 2.91 5.11 3.40
N PRO A 70 2.77 4.47 4.58
CA PRO A 70 2.88 5.17 5.85
C PRO A 70 4.23 5.88 6.04
N VAL A 71 5.34 5.28 5.59
CA VAL A 71 6.67 5.90 5.64
C VAL A 71 6.73 7.16 4.77
N ARG A 72 6.18 7.10 3.56
CA ARG A 72 6.09 8.26 2.66
C ARG A 72 5.22 9.37 3.23
N GLU A 73 4.08 9.02 3.83
CA GLU A 73 3.19 9.99 4.49
C GLU A 73 3.87 10.67 5.68
N ALA A 74 4.57 9.91 6.53
CA ALA A 74 5.34 10.45 7.64
C ALA A 74 6.47 11.37 7.15
N TYR A 75 7.17 10.98 6.08
CA TYR A 75 8.16 11.84 5.44
C TYR A 75 7.55 13.16 4.95
N LEU A 76 6.42 13.10 4.24
CA LEU A 76 5.75 14.31 3.74
C LEU A 76 5.34 15.25 4.88
N LYS A 77 4.86 14.70 6.00
CA LYS A 77 4.50 15.46 7.20
C LYS A 77 5.69 16.04 7.94
N SER A 78 6.85 15.38 7.90
CA SER A 78 8.07 15.86 8.55
C SER A 78 8.57 17.19 7.99
N GLY A 79 8.19 17.54 6.76
CA GLY A 79 8.68 18.73 6.06
C GLY A 79 10.16 18.66 5.67
N LEU A 80 10.84 17.53 5.92
CA LEU A 80 12.23 17.33 5.57
C LEU A 80 12.38 17.17 4.05
N THR A 81 13.51 17.66 3.52
CA THR A 81 13.94 17.34 2.16
C THR A 81 14.73 16.03 2.14
N MET A 82 14.75 15.33 1.00
CA MET A 82 15.57 14.12 0.81
C MET A 82 17.06 14.33 1.15
N SER A 83 17.59 15.55 0.94
CA SER A 83 18.98 15.87 1.26
C SER A 83 19.21 15.98 2.76
N GLN A 84 18.26 16.59 3.49
CA GLN A 84 18.33 16.68 4.96
C GLN A 84 18.20 15.29 5.58
N LEU A 85 17.24 14.50 5.11
CA LEU A 85 17.06 13.13 5.57
C LEU A 85 18.30 12.26 5.28
N GLY A 86 18.89 12.40 4.09
CA GLY A 86 20.13 11.70 3.73
C GLY A 86 21.32 12.09 4.60
N SER A 87 21.42 13.37 4.96
CA SER A 87 22.49 13.85 5.85
C SER A 87 22.36 13.28 7.25
N ARG A 88 21.13 13.17 7.79
CA ARG A 88 20.86 12.63 9.13
C ARG A 88 21.06 11.11 9.21
N LEU A 89 20.70 10.39 8.14
CA LEU A 89 20.82 8.93 8.09
C LEU A 89 22.16 8.43 7.53
N HIS A 90 23.03 9.34 7.08
CA HIS A 90 24.25 9.03 6.34
C HIS A 90 24.00 8.17 5.08
N ILE A 91 22.91 8.46 4.37
CA ILE A 91 22.49 7.78 3.14
C ILE A 91 22.42 8.79 1.99
N SER A 92 22.82 8.37 0.78
CA SER A 92 22.74 9.24 -0.40
C SER A 92 21.29 9.62 -0.74
N LYS A 93 21.09 10.85 -1.24
CA LYS A 93 19.80 11.34 -1.72
C LYS A 93 19.16 10.39 -2.76
N SER A 94 19.97 9.82 -3.66
CA SER A 94 19.50 8.89 -4.69
C SER A 94 18.89 7.63 -4.06
N LYS A 95 19.57 7.06 -3.06
CA LYS A 95 19.11 5.85 -2.38
C LYS A 95 17.81 6.07 -1.60
N ILE A 96 17.62 7.23 -0.98
CA ILE A 96 16.33 7.59 -0.35
C ILE A 96 15.25 7.77 -1.42
N SER A 97 15.57 8.39 -2.55
CA SER A 97 14.60 8.51 -3.65
C SER A 97 14.16 7.14 -4.19
N GLU A 98 15.09 6.21 -4.37
CA GLU A 98 14.80 4.84 -4.81
C GLU A 98 13.93 4.10 -3.80
N LEU A 99 14.28 4.17 -2.51
CA LEU A 99 13.50 3.63 -1.42
C LEU A 99 12.06 4.15 -1.46
N MET A 100 11.90 5.48 -1.47
CA MET A 100 10.59 6.10 -1.43
C MET A 100 9.78 5.83 -2.69
N SER A 101 10.42 5.57 -3.84
CA SER A 101 9.73 5.20 -5.08
C SER A 101 9.24 3.75 -5.13
N GLY A 102 9.66 2.90 -4.18
CA GLY A 102 9.39 1.47 -4.16
C GLY A 102 10.21 0.66 -5.17
N ARG A 103 11.22 1.27 -5.81
CA ARG A 103 12.13 0.57 -6.75
C ARG A 103 13.13 -0.33 -6.02
N MET A 104 13.42 -0.02 -4.76
CA MET A 104 14.35 -0.78 -3.92
C MET A 104 13.59 -1.33 -2.73
N TYR A 105 13.78 -2.63 -2.48
CA TYR A 105 13.36 -3.24 -1.22
C TYR A 105 14.50 -3.19 -0.21
N PRO A 106 14.38 -2.44 0.90
CA PRO A 106 15.48 -2.19 1.82
C PRO A 106 15.73 -3.38 2.75
N ARG A 107 16.97 -3.44 3.23
CA ARG A 107 17.34 -4.15 4.46
C ARG A 107 16.76 -3.42 5.68
N TRP A 108 16.42 -4.14 6.75
CA TRP A 108 15.85 -3.54 7.96
C TRP A 108 16.81 -2.53 8.63
N GLU A 109 18.12 -2.74 8.54
CA GLU A 109 19.13 -1.80 9.03
C GLU A 109 19.09 -0.42 8.35
N VAL A 110 18.49 -0.34 7.15
CA VAL A 110 18.26 0.92 6.44
C VAL A 110 16.91 1.52 6.83
N LEU A 111 15.88 0.69 7.01
CA LEU A 111 14.52 1.14 7.29
C LEU A 111 14.33 1.56 8.76
N TYR A 112 15.00 0.89 9.70
CA TYR A 112 14.89 1.21 11.13
C TYR A 112 15.36 2.63 11.48
N PRO A 113 16.57 3.10 11.07
CA PRO A 113 16.98 4.48 11.33
C PRO A 113 16.02 5.51 10.74
N LEU A 114 15.46 5.21 9.56
CA LEU A 114 14.44 6.04 8.94
C LEU A 114 13.16 6.11 9.78
N ALA A 115 12.71 4.99 10.34
CA ALA A 115 11.55 4.93 11.21
C ALA A 115 11.76 5.77 12.48
N VAL A 116 12.95 5.69 13.09
CA VAL A 116 13.33 6.50 14.26
C VAL A 116 13.29 7.99 13.91
N GLU A 117 13.94 8.38 12.82
CA GLU A 117 14.02 9.78 12.36
C GLU A 117 12.63 10.37 12.04
N LEU A 118 11.74 9.56 11.46
CA LEU A 118 10.37 9.96 11.13
C LEU A 118 9.36 9.74 12.27
N SER A 119 9.81 9.29 13.45
CA SER A 119 8.95 8.98 14.60
C SER A 119 7.83 7.97 14.29
N ILE A 120 8.13 6.98 13.45
CA ILE A 120 7.19 5.93 13.05
C ILE A 120 7.28 4.76 14.04
N PRO A 121 6.15 4.18 14.51
CA PRO A 121 6.17 2.96 15.30
C PRO A 121 6.85 1.81 14.54
N TYR A 122 8.01 1.36 15.01
CA TYR A 122 8.82 0.40 14.25
C TYR A 122 8.30 -1.05 14.38
N SER A 123 7.55 -1.41 15.42
CA SER A 123 6.99 -2.77 15.56
C SER A 123 5.99 -3.16 14.46
N PRO A 124 4.92 -2.39 14.18
CA PRO A 124 4.05 -2.67 13.03
C PRO A 124 4.78 -2.48 11.69
N LEU A 125 5.71 -1.52 11.62
CA LEU A 125 6.51 -1.33 10.41
C LEU A 125 7.38 -2.56 10.10
N TYR A 126 8.01 -3.14 11.12
CA TYR A 126 8.84 -4.34 11.00
C TYR A 126 8.03 -5.52 10.50
N ARG A 127 6.84 -5.77 11.08
CA ARG A 127 5.98 -6.88 10.66
C ARG A 127 5.54 -6.74 9.21
N LEU A 128 5.06 -5.57 8.80
CA LEU A 128 4.69 -5.32 7.40
C LEU A 128 5.88 -5.42 6.45
N TRP A 129 7.05 -4.92 6.85
CA TRP A 129 8.28 -5.11 6.10
C TRP A 129 8.59 -6.60 5.97
N ALA A 130 8.80 -7.32 7.08
CA ALA A 130 9.15 -8.74 7.08
C ALA A 130 8.19 -9.58 6.21
N ASN A 131 6.89 -9.37 6.34
CA ASN A 131 5.90 -10.12 5.56
C ASN A 131 5.96 -9.78 4.06
N ALA A 132 6.17 -8.51 3.69
CA ALA A 132 6.40 -8.15 2.29
C ALA A 132 7.68 -8.77 1.70
N ALA A 133 8.73 -8.97 2.53
CA ALA A 133 9.95 -9.64 2.09
C ALA A 133 9.69 -11.10 1.74
N LEU A 134 8.90 -11.79 2.57
CA LEU A 134 8.53 -13.19 2.39
C LEU A 134 7.58 -13.36 1.20
N GLU A 135 6.49 -12.59 1.14
CA GLU A 135 5.41 -12.77 0.16
C GLU A 135 5.78 -12.29 -1.25
N THR A 136 6.39 -11.11 -1.39
CA THR A 136 6.62 -10.50 -2.72
C THR A 136 8.02 -10.73 -3.25
N HIS A 137 9.02 -10.65 -2.39
CA HIS A 137 10.41 -10.68 -2.83
C HIS A 137 11.06 -12.06 -2.68
N ASN A 138 10.25 -13.07 -2.33
CA ASN A 138 10.63 -14.46 -2.13
C ASN A 138 11.93 -14.58 -1.30
N LYS A 139 12.05 -13.74 -0.26
CA LYS A 139 13.20 -13.75 0.64
C LYS A 139 13.03 -14.87 1.65
N SER A 140 14.13 -15.51 2.03
CA SER A 140 14.08 -16.55 3.05
C SER A 140 13.87 -15.93 4.45
N PRO A 141 13.25 -16.67 5.39
CA PRO A 141 13.16 -16.25 6.79
C PRO A 141 14.53 -15.91 7.39
N ALA A 142 15.57 -16.68 7.04
CA ALA A 142 16.96 -16.42 7.45
C ALA A 142 17.49 -15.05 6.95
N TRP A 143 17.05 -14.60 5.77
CA TRP A 143 17.41 -13.27 5.26
C TRP A 143 16.76 -12.16 6.10
N VAL A 144 15.50 -12.34 6.48
CA VAL A 144 14.75 -11.40 7.32
C VAL A 144 15.42 -11.28 8.69
N GLU A 145 15.68 -12.42 9.34
CA GLU A 145 16.37 -12.46 10.63
C GLU A 145 17.76 -11.85 10.55
N GLY A 146 18.57 -12.22 9.54
CA GLY A 146 19.90 -11.67 9.35
C GLY A 146 19.92 -10.16 9.13
N SER A 147 18.89 -9.61 8.47
CA SER A 147 18.72 -8.16 8.32
C SER A 147 18.22 -7.48 9.61
N ALA A 148 17.54 -8.20 10.48
CA ALA A 148 17.00 -7.66 11.71
C ALA A 148 17.97 -7.78 12.90
N ALA A 149 18.87 -8.77 12.88
CA ALA A 149 19.64 -9.24 14.02
C ALA A 149 20.37 -8.15 14.81
N ARG A 150 20.97 -7.17 14.12
CA ARG A 150 21.70 -6.07 14.80
C ARG A 150 20.77 -5.08 15.50
N VAL A 151 19.56 -4.91 14.99
CA VAL A 151 18.58 -3.93 15.47
C VAL A 151 17.68 -4.55 16.55
N THR A 152 17.29 -5.82 16.41
CA THR A 152 16.41 -6.52 17.36
C THR A 152 17.05 -6.69 18.74
N VAL A 153 18.36 -6.91 18.82
CA VAL A 153 19.09 -7.04 20.10
C VAL A 153 19.04 -5.75 20.94
N THR A 154 18.80 -4.59 20.33
CA THR A 154 18.93 -3.29 21.01
C THR A 154 17.61 -2.56 21.22
N THR A 155 16.47 -3.12 20.78
CA THR A 155 15.20 -2.38 20.69
C THR A 155 14.05 -3.08 21.42
N ARG A 156 13.34 -2.34 22.27
CA ARG A 156 12.17 -2.83 23.03
C ARG A 156 10.87 -2.59 22.26
N PRO A 157 10.08 -3.61 21.87
CA PRO A 157 8.89 -3.45 21.04
C PRO A 157 8.01 -2.27 21.46
N THR A 158 7.64 -1.43 20.48
CA THR A 158 6.72 -0.31 20.71
C THR A 158 5.36 -0.87 21.09
N ALA A 159 4.81 -0.45 22.22
CA ALA A 159 3.46 -0.84 22.62
C ALA A 159 2.41 -0.12 21.76
N PRO A 160 1.29 -0.77 21.38
CA PRO A 160 0.21 -0.08 20.70
C PRO A 160 -0.47 0.94 21.62
N PRO A 161 -0.95 2.08 21.07
CA PRO A 161 -1.83 3.01 21.78
C PRO A 161 -3.04 2.29 22.39
N LEU A 162 -3.51 2.75 23.56
CA LEU A 162 -4.60 2.09 24.29
C LEU A 162 -5.94 2.14 23.55
N ASP A 163 -6.25 3.29 22.96
CA ASP A 163 -7.41 3.52 22.11
C ASP A 163 -7.41 2.64 20.87
N TYR A 164 -6.24 2.44 20.24
CA TYR A 164 -6.06 1.48 19.16
C TYR A 164 -6.33 0.03 19.61
N LYS A 165 -5.86 -0.37 20.80
CA LYS A 165 -6.13 -1.73 21.33
C LYS A 165 -7.62 -1.92 21.55
N ALA A 166 -8.27 -0.98 22.24
CA ALA A 166 -9.71 -1.02 22.47
C ALA A 166 -10.50 -1.07 21.16
N PHE A 167 -10.08 -0.30 20.15
CA PHE A 167 -10.67 -0.38 18.81
C PHE A 167 -10.53 -1.77 18.21
N ARG A 168 -9.32 -2.35 18.20
CA ARG A 168 -9.07 -3.70 17.68
C ARG A 168 -9.94 -4.74 18.39
N ASP A 169 -9.99 -4.71 19.71
CA ASP A 169 -10.79 -5.65 20.51
C ASP A 169 -12.29 -5.57 20.16
N LEU A 170 -12.80 -4.38 19.84
CA LEU A 170 -14.19 -4.16 19.47
C LEU A 170 -14.52 -4.58 18.02
N THR A 171 -13.54 -4.60 17.11
CA THR A 171 -13.80 -4.81 15.67
C THR A 171 -13.25 -6.11 15.10
N GLN A 172 -12.34 -6.80 15.81
CA GLN A 172 -11.61 -7.94 15.26
C GLN A 172 -12.51 -9.08 14.81
N ASP A 173 -13.55 -9.41 15.57
CA ASP A 173 -14.43 -10.53 15.24
C ASP A 173 -15.27 -10.23 13.99
N GLY A 174 -15.88 -9.05 13.91
CA GLY A 174 -16.64 -8.64 12.72
C GLY A 174 -15.76 -8.53 11.46
N TYR A 175 -14.52 -8.05 11.59
CA TYR A 175 -13.59 -8.02 10.46
C TYR A 175 -13.12 -9.42 10.06
N ARG A 176 -13.04 -10.37 11.00
CA ARG A 176 -12.72 -11.78 10.72
C ARG A 176 -13.83 -12.47 9.96
N GLU A 177 -15.09 -12.29 10.39
CA GLU A 177 -16.25 -12.83 9.69
C GLU A 177 -16.34 -12.33 8.24
N TYR A 178 -15.99 -11.05 8.01
CA TYR A 178 -15.90 -10.54 6.64
C TYR A 178 -14.75 -11.17 5.85
N ALA A 179 -13.58 -11.33 6.47
CA ALA A 179 -12.41 -11.92 5.81
C ALA A 179 -12.64 -13.38 5.41
N SER A 180 -13.32 -14.17 6.26
CA SER A 180 -13.56 -15.60 6.03
C SER A 180 -14.45 -15.89 4.82
N VAL A 181 -15.24 -14.92 4.36
CA VAL A 181 -16.00 -15.04 3.10
C VAL A 181 -15.07 -15.20 1.89
N PHE A 182 -13.87 -14.62 1.95
CA PHE A 182 -12.97 -14.49 0.81
C PHE A 182 -11.67 -15.28 0.94
N LEU A 183 -11.21 -15.49 2.17
CA LEU A 183 -9.90 -16.06 2.46
C LEU A 183 -10.04 -17.33 3.30
N PRO A 184 -9.14 -18.32 3.13
CA PRO A 184 -9.09 -19.46 4.03
C PRO A 184 -8.74 -19.00 5.45
N TYR A 185 -9.05 -19.81 6.46
CA TYR A 185 -8.82 -19.51 7.88
C TYR A 185 -7.41 -18.95 8.17
N GLU A 186 -6.36 -19.62 7.70
CA GLU A 186 -4.96 -19.19 7.88
C GLU A 186 -4.64 -17.85 7.20
N GLY A 187 -5.33 -17.55 6.10
CA GLY A 187 -5.21 -16.29 5.36
C GLY A 187 -5.93 -15.13 6.03
N CYS A 188 -7.01 -15.40 6.78
CA CYS A 188 -7.80 -14.40 7.48
C CYS A 188 -7.00 -13.68 8.56
N ASP A 189 -6.39 -14.45 9.47
CA ASP A 189 -5.56 -13.90 10.55
C ASP A 189 -4.42 -13.06 10.01
N THR A 190 -3.72 -13.58 9.01
CA THR A 190 -2.61 -12.89 8.37
C THR A 190 -3.08 -11.59 7.68
N ALA A 191 -4.27 -11.57 7.07
CA ALA A 191 -4.87 -10.37 6.48
C ALA A 191 -5.28 -9.32 7.52
N LEU A 192 -5.87 -9.76 8.62
CA LEU A 192 -6.25 -8.86 9.70
C LEU A 192 -5.05 -8.28 10.41
N ASP A 193 -4.04 -9.09 10.75
CA ASP A 193 -2.82 -8.60 11.39
C ASP A 193 -2.12 -7.56 10.51
N HIS A 194 -2.07 -7.78 9.20
CA HIS A 194 -1.56 -6.78 8.25
C HIS A 194 -2.39 -5.50 8.23
N ALA A 195 -3.72 -5.62 8.17
CA ALA A 195 -4.59 -4.47 8.18
C ALA A 195 -4.47 -3.67 9.48
N TYR A 196 -4.37 -4.36 10.62
CA TYR A 196 -4.16 -3.76 11.92
C TYR A 196 -2.80 -3.10 12.05
N ASP A 197 -1.74 -3.67 11.47
CA ASP A 197 -0.42 -3.03 11.43
C ASP A 197 -0.42 -1.76 10.57
N GLN A 198 -1.09 -1.80 9.41
CA GLN A 198 -1.29 -0.60 8.58
C GLN A 198 -2.10 0.46 9.34
N LEU A 199 -3.16 0.04 10.02
CA LEU A 199 -4.01 0.91 10.82
C LEU A 199 -3.24 1.50 11.99
N TRP A 200 -2.35 0.75 12.63
CA TRP A 200 -1.49 1.28 13.70
C TRP A 200 -0.55 2.36 13.15
N LEU A 201 0.12 2.11 12.03
CA LEU A 201 1.00 3.11 11.40
C LEU A 201 0.25 4.38 10.97
N SER A 202 -1.02 4.23 10.59
CA SER A 202 -1.88 5.33 10.16
C SER A 202 -2.87 5.79 11.24
N TRP A 203 -2.74 5.33 12.49
CA TRP A 203 -3.73 5.58 13.54
C TRP A 203 -3.99 7.07 13.80
N PRO A 204 -2.96 7.95 13.81
CA PRO A 204 -3.20 9.39 13.90
C PRO A 204 -4.05 9.95 12.74
N ASN A 205 -3.97 9.36 11.54
CA ASN A 205 -4.84 9.74 10.42
C ASN A 205 -6.27 9.27 10.64
N ALA A 206 -6.46 8.07 11.19
CA ALA A 206 -7.78 7.53 11.50
C ALA A 206 -8.49 8.43 12.53
N LEU A 207 -7.80 8.79 13.60
CA LEU A 207 -8.32 9.71 14.64
C LEU A 207 -8.58 11.13 14.12
N ALA A 208 -7.80 11.60 13.14
CA ALA A 208 -8.01 12.91 12.52
C ALA A 208 -9.09 12.89 11.42
N SER A 209 -9.56 11.72 11.01
CA SER A 209 -10.60 11.58 10.00
C SER A 209 -11.99 11.86 10.61
N PRO A 210 -13.00 12.21 9.80
CA PRO A 210 -14.36 12.42 10.30
C PRO A 210 -14.95 11.19 11.00
N ASP A 211 -14.49 9.99 10.64
CA ASP A 211 -14.93 8.73 11.22
C ASP A 211 -13.79 7.69 11.16
N ALA A 212 -13.24 7.37 12.33
CA ALA A 212 -12.14 6.41 12.47
C ALA A 212 -12.55 4.97 12.09
N ARG A 213 -13.80 4.56 12.33
CA ARG A 213 -14.31 3.23 11.95
C ARG A 213 -14.40 3.13 10.44
N ARG A 214 -14.90 4.18 9.79
CA ARG A 214 -14.94 4.24 8.32
C ARG A 214 -13.55 4.24 7.69
N TYR A 215 -12.60 4.91 8.33
CA TYR A 215 -11.20 4.86 7.91
C TYR A 215 -10.64 3.44 8.02
N ALA A 216 -10.81 2.81 9.18
CA ALA A 216 -10.36 1.45 9.43
C ALA A 216 -10.99 0.42 8.48
N TRP A 217 -12.30 0.52 8.24
CA TRP A 217 -13.02 -0.33 7.28
C TRP A 217 -12.36 -0.30 5.90
N LYS A 218 -11.98 0.90 5.42
CA LYS A 218 -11.30 1.01 4.12
C LYS A 218 -9.94 0.32 4.10
N VAL A 219 -9.16 0.42 5.18
CA VAL A 219 -7.85 -0.24 5.30
C VAL A 219 -8.00 -1.75 5.32
N VAL A 220 -8.93 -2.26 6.15
CA VAL A 220 -9.22 -3.69 6.27
C VAL A 220 -9.74 -4.25 4.95
N ARG A 221 -10.76 -3.63 4.37
CA ARG A 221 -11.32 -4.02 3.08
C ARG A 221 -10.27 -4.03 1.98
N ALA A 222 -9.45 -2.98 1.87
CA ALA A 222 -8.39 -2.93 0.86
C ALA A 222 -7.36 -4.04 1.06
N THR A 223 -6.99 -4.34 2.30
CA THR A 223 -6.03 -5.40 2.62
C THR A 223 -6.59 -6.78 2.26
N ILE A 224 -7.82 -7.08 2.66
CA ILE A 224 -8.50 -8.34 2.35
C ILE A 224 -8.65 -8.50 0.83
N MET A 225 -9.21 -7.50 0.15
CA MET A 225 -9.42 -7.54 -1.30
C MET A 225 -8.10 -7.66 -2.07
N SER A 226 -6.99 -7.11 -1.57
CA SER A 226 -5.69 -7.29 -2.23
C SER A 226 -5.17 -8.73 -2.21
N ARG A 227 -5.75 -9.59 -1.37
CA ARG A 227 -5.42 -11.01 -1.19
C ARG A 227 -6.50 -11.94 -1.71
N THR A 228 -7.72 -11.44 -1.88
CA THR A 228 -8.81 -12.17 -2.52
C THR A 228 -8.45 -12.42 -3.99
N PRO A 229 -8.57 -13.66 -4.49
CA PRO A 229 -8.49 -13.93 -5.92
C PRO A 229 -9.53 -13.12 -6.70
N HIS A 230 -9.15 -12.61 -7.86
CA HIS A 230 -10.06 -11.85 -8.72
C HIS A 230 -10.14 -12.47 -10.11
N VAL A 231 -11.37 -12.61 -10.63
CA VAL A 231 -11.64 -12.94 -12.02
C VAL A 231 -12.35 -11.78 -12.68
N ASP A 232 -11.82 -11.31 -13.81
CA ASP A 232 -12.30 -10.12 -14.52
C ASP A 232 -12.42 -8.86 -13.64
N GLY A 233 -11.48 -8.73 -12.69
CA GLY A 233 -11.45 -7.60 -11.75
C GLY A 233 -12.51 -7.66 -10.65
N ARG A 234 -13.15 -8.81 -10.44
CA ARG A 234 -14.17 -9.02 -9.39
C ARG A 234 -13.71 -10.06 -8.38
N PRO A 235 -14.02 -9.88 -7.08
CA PRO A 235 -13.60 -10.81 -6.05
C PRO A 235 -14.31 -12.17 -6.23
N GLU A 236 -13.53 -13.24 -6.11
CA GLU A 236 -14.08 -14.59 -6.06
C GLU A 236 -14.60 -14.95 -4.67
N PHE A 237 -15.63 -15.79 -4.64
CA PHE A 237 -16.30 -16.29 -3.44
C PHE A 237 -16.10 -17.79 -3.26
N LEU A 238 -15.01 -18.36 -3.79
CA LEU A 238 -14.80 -19.81 -3.84
C LEU A 238 -15.01 -20.46 -2.47
N HIS A 239 -14.54 -19.85 -1.39
CA HIS A 239 -14.72 -20.40 -0.05
C HIS A 239 -16.19 -20.37 0.39
N ALA A 240 -16.84 -19.22 0.27
CA ALA A 240 -18.26 -19.06 0.63
C ALA A 240 -19.21 -19.95 -0.19
N ALA A 241 -18.87 -20.27 -1.45
CA ALA A 241 -19.70 -21.13 -2.29
C ALA A 241 -19.82 -22.57 -1.73
N PHE A 242 -18.71 -23.11 -1.22
CA PHE A 242 -18.65 -24.50 -0.73
C PHE A 242 -19.00 -24.66 0.76
N GLU A 243 -19.00 -23.57 1.53
CA GLU A 243 -19.40 -23.59 2.95
C GLU A 243 -20.91 -23.38 3.16
N THR A 244 -21.71 -23.37 2.10
CA THR A 244 -23.17 -23.25 2.25
C THR A 244 -23.74 -24.47 2.99
N GLU A 245 -24.30 -24.23 4.17
CA GLU A 245 -24.91 -25.26 5.03
C GLU A 245 -26.00 -26.08 4.30
N VAL A 246 -26.65 -25.47 3.30
CA VAL A 246 -27.62 -26.13 2.42
C VAL A 246 -26.98 -27.24 1.58
N LEU A 247 -25.81 -26.98 0.99
CA LEU A 247 -25.10 -27.96 0.15
C LEU A 247 -24.64 -29.18 0.97
N GLN A 248 -24.25 -28.97 2.22
CA GLN A 248 -23.78 -30.04 3.12
C GLN A 248 -24.92 -30.94 3.63
N LYS A 249 -26.18 -30.46 3.58
CA LYS A 249 -27.37 -31.21 4.03
C LYS A 249 -28.07 -31.97 2.90
N LEU A 250 -27.74 -31.69 1.64
CA LEU A 250 -28.33 -32.38 0.49
C LEU A 250 -27.64 -33.73 0.29
N THR A 251 -28.42 -34.80 0.33
CA THR A 251 -27.94 -36.18 0.08
C THR A 251 -28.13 -36.62 -1.37
N ASP A 252 -28.96 -35.89 -2.12
CA ASP A 252 -29.23 -36.10 -3.54
C ASP A 252 -28.26 -35.29 -4.39
N GLU A 253 -27.53 -35.97 -5.28
CA GLU A 253 -26.47 -35.37 -6.11
C GLU A 253 -27.03 -34.37 -7.13
N ASP A 254 -28.20 -34.64 -7.72
CA ASP A 254 -28.82 -33.74 -8.70
C ASP A 254 -29.33 -32.45 -8.03
N ALA A 255 -29.97 -32.57 -6.86
CA ALA A 255 -30.39 -31.43 -6.06
C ALA A 255 -29.18 -30.61 -5.56
N ALA A 256 -28.11 -31.27 -5.14
CA ALA A 256 -26.88 -30.60 -4.71
C ALA A 256 -26.23 -29.82 -5.88
N MET A 257 -26.18 -30.41 -7.07
CA MET A 257 -25.63 -29.74 -8.25
C MET A 257 -26.45 -28.50 -8.64
N LYS A 258 -27.78 -28.59 -8.62
CA LYS A 258 -28.66 -27.44 -8.88
C LYS A 258 -28.46 -26.33 -7.85
N GLN A 259 -28.41 -26.67 -6.57
CA GLN A 259 -28.18 -25.71 -5.49
C GLN A 259 -26.81 -25.02 -5.62
N LEU A 260 -25.78 -25.77 -6.00
CA LEU A 260 -24.44 -25.21 -6.25
C LEU A 260 -24.47 -24.21 -7.41
N HIS A 261 -25.15 -24.55 -8.51
CA HIS A 261 -25.29 -23.66 -9.66
C HIS A 261 -26.00 -22.35 -9.29
N GLU A 262 -27.11 -22.42 -8.57
CA GLU A 262 -27.85 -21.24 -8.07
C GLU A 262 -26.98 -20.39 -7.13
N THR A 263 -26.22 -21.03 -6.24
CA THR A 263 -25.30 -20.35 -5.32
C THR A 263 -24.18 -19.63 -6.09
N LEU A 264 -23.58 -20.29 -7.08
CA LEU A 264 -22.54 -19.68 -7.92
C LEU A 264 -23.10 -18.51 -8.75
N ALA A 265 -24.31 -18.63 -9.28
CA ALA A 265 -24.98 -17.53 -9.99
C ALA A 265 -25.22 -16.32 -9.07
N LEU A 266 -25.71 -16.54 -7.85
CA LEU A 266 -25.88 -15.50 -6.84
C LEU A 266 -24.55 -14.81 -6.50
N LEU A 267 -23.50 -15.57 -6.20
CA LEU A 267 -22.19 -15.03 -5.84
C LEU A 267 -21.57 -14.24 -7.01
N LYS A 268 -21.75 -14.72 -8.24
CA LYS A 268 -21.35 -13.99 -9.46
C LYS A 268 -22.13 -12.69 -9.61
N ALA A 269 -23.44 -12.68 -9.35
CA ALA A 269 -24.24 -11.46 -9.35
C ALA A 269 -23.80 -10.48 -8.25
N MET A 270 -23.54 -10.98 -7.04
CA MET A 270 -23.02 -10.18 -5.92
C MET A 270 -21.69 -9.51 -6.27
N SER A 271 -20.78 -10.22 -6.93
CA SER A 271 -19.47 -9.67 -7.35
C SER A 271 -19.56 -8.44 -8.27
N ARG A 272 -20.74 -8.17 -8.85
CA ARG A 272 -21.03 -7.02 -9.73
C ARG A 272 -21.54 -5.79 -8.98
N LEU A 273 -21.85 -5.92 -7.69
CA LEU A 273 -22.38 -4.82 -6.89
C LEU A 273 -21.33 -3.70 -6.72
N PRO A 274 -21.75 -2.42 -6.67
CA PRO A 274 -20.91 -1.33 -6.20
C PRO A 274 -20.32 -1.62 -4.81
N HIS A 275 -19.08 -1.19 -4.55
CA HIS A 275 -18.35 -1.56 -3.32
C HIS A 275 -19.15 -1.36 -2.00
N PRO A 276 -19.87 -0.24 -1.76
CA PRO A 276 -20.64 -0.07 -0.53
C PRO A 276 -21.78 -1.08 -0.41
N GLN A 277 -22.50 -1.32 -1.51
CA GLN A 277 -23.61 -2.28 -1.58
C GLN A 277 -23.13 -3.72 -1.40
N PHE A 278 -22.00 -4.04 -2.02
CA PHE A 278 -21.33 -5.32 -1.88
C PHE A 278 -20.99 -5.60 -0.42
N ASP A 279 -20.31 -4.68 0.25
CA ASP A 279 -19.88 -4.84 1.64
C ASP A 279 -21.07 -5.06 2.57
N VAL A 280 -22.14 -4.27 2.39
CA VAL A 280 -23.37 -4.38 3.18
C VAL A 280 -24.04 -5.74 2.99
N ILE A 281 -24.18 -6.23 1.74
CA ILE A 281 -24.78 -7.54 1.50
C ILE A 281 -23.92 -8.67 2.06
N VAL A 282 -22.59 -8.60 1.92
CA VAL A 282 -21.70 -9.63 2.47
C VAL A 282 -21.85 -9.70 3.99
N LEU A 283 -21.71 -8.58 4.70
CA LEU A 283 -21.82 -8.55 6.16
C LEU A 283 -23.22 -8.94 6.65
N HIS A 284 -24.28 -8.40 6.02
CA HIS A 284 -25.63 -8.63 6.48
C HIS A 284 -26.16 -10.04 6.12
N ARG A 285 -25.91 -10.50 4.89
CA ARG A 285 -26.51 -11.73 4.36
C ARG A 285 -25.61 -12.95 4.44
N LEU A 286 -24.30 -12.80 4.25
CA LEU A 286 -23.36 -13.93 4.34
C LEU A 286 -22.83 -14.11 5.76
N CYS A 287 -22.48 -13.02 6.45
CA CYS A 287 -22.04 -13.09 7.85
C CYS A 287 -23.21 -13.06 8.86
N GLY A 288 -24.45 -12.83 8.41
CA GLY A 288 -25.63 -12.85 9.27
C GLY A 288 -25.70 -11.69 10.28
N MET A 289 -24.92 -10.62 10.09
CA MET A 289 -24.87 -9.52 11.04
C MET A 289 -26.15 -8.66 10.99
N PRO A 290 -26.70 -8.22 12.14
CA PRO A 290 -27.75 -7.20 12.15
C PRO A 290 -27.30 -5.91 11.46
N ILE A 291 -28.22 -5.20 10.82
CA ILE A 291 -27.88 -4.02 10.01
C ILE A 291 -27.33 -2.86 10.84
N GLU A 292 -27.68 -2.80 12.12
CA GLU A 292 -27.09 -1.92 13.13
C GLU A 292 -25.62 -2.26 13.38
N THR A 293 -25.28 -3.54 13.54
CA THR A 293 -23.89 -4.01 13.67
C THR A 293 -23.08 -3.70 12.41
N VAL A 294 -23.66 -3.87 11.21
CA VAL A 294 -23.01 -3.50 9.95
C VAL A 294 -22.71 -2.00 9.89
N SER A 295 -23.66 -1.17 10.29
CA SER A 295 -23.52 0.29 10.38
C SER A 295 -22.37 0.68 11.30
N ASP A 296 -22.33 0.09 12.50
CA ASP A 296 -21.27 0.34 13.47
C ASP A 296 -19.90 -0.16 12.97
N LEU A 297 -19.83 -1.37 12.42
CA LEU A 297 -18.59 -2.00 11.97
C LEU A 297 -17.94 -1.21 10.81
N MET A 298 -18.75 -0.72 9.87
CA MET A 298 -18.30 0.02 8.69
C MET A 298 -18.08 1.53 8.96
N GLY A 299 -18.58 2.07 10.08
CA GLY A 299 -18.62 3.52 10.30
C GLY A 299 -19.47 4.24 9.26
N ALA A 300 -20.60 3.65 8.89
CA ALA A 300 -21.54 4.21 7.91
C ALA A 300 -22.88 4.52 8.61
N PRO A 301 -23.58 5.62 8.25
CA PRO A 301 -24.89 5.90 8.84
C PRO A 301 -25.90 4.79 8.55
N LEU A 302 -26.70 4.40 9.55
CA LEU A 302 -27.69 3.32 9.43
C LEU A 302 -28.66 3.51 8.25
N ALA A 303 -29.06 4.76 7.98
CA ALA A 303 -29.90 5.08 6.84
C ALA A 303 -29.21 4.78 5.49
N THR A 304 -27.90 5.02 5.39
CA THR A 304 -27.09 4.68 4.22
C THR A 304 -27.00 3.16 4.06
N VAL A 305 -26.70 2.42 5.12
CA VAL A 305 -26.62 0.95 5.08
C VAL A 305 -27.95 0.34 4.63
N ARG A 306 -29.08 0.79 5.18
CA ARG A 306 -30.43 0.36 4.75
C ARG A 306 -30.72 0.72 3.29
N SER A 307 -30.21 1.84 2.80
CA SER A 307 -30.38 2.22 1.40
C SER A 307 -29.54 1.33 0.49
N ASP A 308 -28.27 1.12 0.83
CA ASP A 308 -27.36 0.26 0.08
C ASP A 308 -27.86 -1.18 0.03
N GLU A 309 -28.37 -1.72 1.15
CA GLU A 309 -29.01 -3.03 1.20
C GLU A 309 -30.18 -3.13 0.22
N ARG A 310 -31.15 -2.20 0.28
CA ARG A 310 -32.32 -2.21 -0.62
C ARG A 310 -31.93 -2.14 -2.10
N HIS A 311 -30.96 -1.30 -2.43
CA HIS A 311 -30.48 -1.17 -3.81
C HIS A 311 -29.78 -2.44 -4.29
N ALA A 312 -28.97 -3.04 -3.42
CA ALA A 312 -28.28 -4.28 -3.73
C ALA A 312 -29.27 -5.44 -3.93
N THR A 313 -30.25 -5.61 -3.03
CA THR A 313 -31.29 -6.65 -3.17
C THR A 313 -32.06 -6.49 -4.48
N ARG A 314 -32.50 -5.28 -4.82
CA ARG A 314 -33.18 -5.03 -6.09
C ARG A 314 -32.30 -5.36 -7.30
N PHE A 315 -31.01 -5.04 -7.24
CA PHE A 315 -30.08 -5.39 -8.30
C PHE A 315 -29.94 -6.91 -8.45
N LEU A 316 -29.82 -7.63 -7.34
CA LEU A 316 -29.70 -9.09 -7.34
C LEU A 316 -30.98 -9.76 -7.87
N ASP A 317 -32.16 -9.30 -7.45
CA ASP A 317 -33.44 -9.82 -7.94
C ASP A 317 -33.53 -9.69 -9.47
N ILE A 318 -33.16 -8.52 -10.01
CA ILE A 318 -33.15 -8.29 -11.47
C ILE A 318 -32.11 -9.18 -12.15
N ALA A 319 -30.89 -9.26 -11.60
CA ALA A 319 -29.81 -10.02 -12.20
C ALA A 319 -30.12 -11.53 -12.26
N LEU A 320 -30.77 -12.07 -11.24
CA LEU A 320 -31.12 -13.49 -11.16
C LEU A 320 -32.37 -13.86 -11.96
N THR A 321 -33.30 -12.93 -12.16
CA THR A 321 -34.51 -13.15 -12.98
C THR A 321 -34.29 -12.91 -14.46
N THR A 322 -33.23 -12.18 -14.84
CA THR A 322 -32.91 -11.77 -16.22
C THR A 322 -31.73 -12.54 -16.82
N GLU A 323 -31.30 -13.68 -16.26
CA GLU A 323 -30.51 -14.66 -17.01
C GLU A 323 -31.45 -15.70 -17.65
N PRO A 324 -32.00 -15.45 -18.86
CA PRO A 324 -32.67 -16.48 -19.63
C PRO A 324 -31.63 -17.30 -20.42
N ASP A 325 -31.85 -18.61 -20.45
CA ASP A 325 -31.44 -19.57 -21.47
C ASP A 325 -30.77 -18.95 -22.72
N SER A 326 -29.43 -18.86 -22.72
CA SER A 326 -28.64 -18.67 -23.94
C SER A 326 -27.93 -19.96 -24.32
N GLU A 327 -28.72 -21.03 -24.42
CA GLU A 327 -28.44 -22.17 -25.30
C GLU A 327 -29.58 -22.26 -26.34
N GLY A 328 -29.62 -21.27 -27.22
CA GLY A 328 -30.56 -21.20 -28.34
C GLY A 328 -29.83 -21.23 -29.67
N ASN A 329 -29.54 -22.45 -30.15
CA ASN A 329 -29.69 -22.87 -31.54
C ASN A 329 -29.27 -21.88 -32.65
N HIS A 330 -28.07 -22.05 -33.21
CA HIS A 330 -27.78 -21.54 -34.57
C HIS A 330 -27.99 -22.68 -35.60
N PRO A 331 -28.85 -22.46 -36.62
CA PRO A 331 -29.11 -23.42 -37.69
C PRO A 331 -27.96 -23.58 -38.69
#